data_AF-A0A7H8Q1F3-F1
#
_entry.id   AF-A0A7H8Q1F3-F1
#
_cell.length_a   1.000
_cell.length_b   1.000
_cell.length_c   1.000
_cell.angle_alpha   90.00
_cell.angle_beta   90.00
_cell.angle_gamma   90.00
#
_symmetry.space_group_name_H-M   'P 1'
#
loop_
_entity.id
_entity.type
_entity.pdbx_description
1 polymer ?
#
loop_
_entity_poly.entity_id
_entity_poly.type
_entity_poly.pdbx_seq_one_letter_code
_entity_poly.pdbx_strand_id
1 'polypeptide(L)'
;MKTFHRSKAAPSQSLTQKCKFLPLKAAMMTSLIALCSTSVSAKTHPSYLTESYCDGLVEQFVDSGMRSLGKYVNENFKPEYKGGIRNTINFLNQRAEWLGECDEYLNDTANSRIFYDDKNTKAIFDAMKELAKELQLVREGVEYPDESGTNNPRPFIKSRYETLATLVDQHHTRLLMKKQFQ
;
A
#
# COMPACT_ATOMS: atom_id res chain seq x y z
N MET A 1 -53.22 -32.29 12.22
CA MET A 1 -54.12 -31.20 12.67
C MET A 1 -53.55 -29.89 12.15
N LYS A 2 -54.31 -29.17 11.30
CA LYS A 2 -54.38 -27.71 10.99
C LYS A 2 -53.08 -26.86 11.15
N THR A 3 -52.66 -25.96 10.25
CA THR A 3 -53.24 -25.33 9.06
C THR A 3 -52.16 -24.51 8.34
N PHE A 4 -52.32 -24.39 7.02
CA PHE A 4 -51.64 -23.50 6.07
C PHE A 4 -51.95 -22.00 6.32
N HIS A 5 -51.01 -21.10 5.98
CA HIS A 5 -51.17 -19.78 5.32
C HIS A 5 -49.75 -19.26 5.00
N ARG A 6 -49.21 -19.29 3.76
CA ARG A 6 -49.51 -18.59 2.48
C ARG A 6 -49.07 -17.10 2.43
N SER A 7 -48.08 -16.86 1.55
CA SER A 7 -47.81 -15.64 0.72
C SER A 7 -47.29 -14.38 1.43
N LYS A 8 -46.48 -13.49 0.83
CA LYS A 8 -46.06 -13.27 -0.58
C LYS A 8 -44.85 -12.31 -0.61
N ALA A 9 -43.96 -12.54 -1.59
CA ALA A 9 -43.26 -11.60 -2.47
C ALA A 9 -42.72 -10.22 -1.98
N ALA A 10 -41.45 -9.98 -2.31
CA ALA A 10 -40.80 -8.67 -2.49
C ALA A 10 -41.44 -7.88 -3.66
N PRO A 11 -41.20 -6.55 -3.81
CA PRO A 11 -39.94 -6.10 -4.42
C PRO A 11 -39.36 -4.73 -3.95
N SER A 12 -38.08 -4.57 -4.26
CA SER A 12 -37.28 -3.34 -4.43
C SER A 12 -38.05 -2.08 -4.82
N GLN A 13 -37.78 -0.95 -4.15
CA GLN A 13 -37.86 0.39 -4.75
C GLN A 13 -36.81 1.36 -4.18
N SER A 14 -36.06 1.92 -5.13
CA SER A 14 -35.14 3.04 -5.06
C SER A 14 -35.84 4.33 -4.60
N LEU A 15 -35.22 5.07 -3.68
CA LEU A 15 -35.63 6.45 -3.37
C LEU A 15 -35.06 7.40 -4.42
N THR A 16 -35.86 7.64 -5.44
CA THR A 16 -35.72 8.72 -6.43
C THR A 16 -36.11 10.05 -5.80
N GLN A 17 -35.19 11.01 -5.81
CA GLN A 17 -35.37 12.35 -5.27
C GLN A 17 -36.24 13.18 -6.24
N LYS A 18 -37.38 13.69 -5.76
CA LYS A 18 -38.34 14.48 -6.55
C LYS A 18 -37.82 15.90 -6.83
N CYS A 19 -37.48 16.20 -8.08
CA CYS A 19 -37.39 17.57 -8.57
C CYS A 19 -38.80 18.13 -8.81
N LYS A 20 -39.14 19.22 -8.12
CA LYS A 20 -40.37 20.00 -8.37
C LYS A 20 -40.11 20.98 -9.51
N PHE A 21 -40.87 20.86 -10.59
CA PHE A 21 -41.00 21.88 -11.64
C PHE A 21 -42.03 22.94 -11.21
N LEU A 22 -41.68 24.22 -11.34
CA LEU A 22 -42.61 25.36 -11.35
C LEU A 22 -42.48 26.10 -12.69
N PRO A 23 -43.55 26.74 -13.18
CA PRO A 23 -43.71 27.02 -14.59
C PRO A 23 -43.00 28.30 -15.07
N LEU A 24 -42.61 28.17 -16.34
CA LEU A 24 -41.98 29.10 -17.26
C LEU A 24 -42.70 30.46 -17.35
N LYS A 25 -41.98 31.56 -17.09
CA LYS A 25 -42.20 32.85 -17.76
C LYS A 25 -40.87 33.40 -18.23
N ALA A 26 -40.87 33.78 -19.51
CA ALA A 26 -39.73 34.14 -20.33
C ALA A 26 -39.05 35.45 -19.89
N ALA A 27 -37.72 35.48 -19.93
CA ALA A 27 -36.92 36.61 -20.43
C ALA A 27 -35.42 36.28 -20.47
N MET A 28 -34.83 36.50 -21.65
CA MET A 28 -33.45 36.91 -21.95
C MET A 28 -32.22 36.04 -21.59
N MET A 29 -31.48 35.75 -22.66
CA MET A 29 -30.02 35.52 -22.77
C MET A 29 -29.21 35.54 -21.48
N THR A 30 -28.55 34.43 -21.19
CA THR A 30 -27.07 34.36 -21.16
C THR A 30 -26.64 32.90 -20.96
N SER A 31 -25.74 32.46 -21.84
CA SER A 31 -25.08 31.15 -21.78
C SER A 31 -24.28 31.05 -20.48
N LEU A 32 -24.75 30.25 -19.54
CA LEU A 32 -23.94 29.74 -18.43
C LEU A 32 -23.59 28.29 -18.75
N ILE A 33 -22.53 28.12 -19.55
CA ILE A 33 -21.77 26.88 -19.49
C ILE A 33 -21.15 26.88 -18.10
N ALA A 34 -21.76 26.15 -17.17
CA ALA A 34 -21.17 25.83 -15.89
C ALA A 34 -19.95 24.92 -16.18
N LEU A 35 -18.83 25.53 -16.54
CA LEU A 35 -17.53 24.89 -16.39
C LEU A 35 -17.38 24.61 -14.90
N CYS A 36 -17.59 23.36 -14.50
CA CYS A 36 -17.01 22.84 -13.28
C CYS A 36 -15.49 23.02 -13.42
N SER A 37 -14.98 24.15 -12.93
CA SER A 37 -13.55 24.36 -12.74
C SER A 37 -13.10 23.40 -11.63
N THR A 38 -12.87 22.14 -11.98
CA THR A 38 -11.97 21.30 -11.19
C THR A 38 -10.61 21.95 -11.32
N SER A 39 -10.24 22.76 -10.32
CA SER A 39 -8.86 23.19 -10.15
C SER A 39 -8.02 21.93 -9.96
N VAL A 40 -7.43 21.44 -11.05
CA VAL A 40 -6.32 20.49 -10.98
C VAL A 40 -5.20 21.28 -10.33
N SER A 41 -5.10 21.17 -9.01
CA SER A 41 -3.90 21.63 -8.31
C SER A 41 -2.76 20.82 -8.89
N ALA A 42 -1.85 21.46 -9.62
CA ALA A 42 -0.63 20.81 -10.06
C ALA A 42 0.06 20.30 -8.80
N LYS A 43 0.20 18.97 -8.68
CA LYS A 43 0.97 18.39 -7.59
C LYS A 43 2.39 18.88 -7.72
N THR A 44 2.86 19.60 -6.71
CA THR A 44 4.24 20.07 -6.65
C THR A 44 5.07 19.02 -5.94
N HIS A 45 6.06 18.46 -6.63
CA HIS A 45 7.01 17.54 -6.03
C HIS A 45 8.22 18.29 -5.45
N PRO A 46 8.85 17.79 -4.38
CA PRO A 46 10.11 18.32 -3.90
C PRO A 46 11.20 18.31 -4.99
N SER A 47 12.04 19.33 -5.02
CA SER A 47 13.05 19.51 -6.09
C SER A 47 14.18 18.49 -6.08
N TYR A 48 14.30 17.68 -5.03
CA TYR A 48 15.28 16.58 -4.98
C TYR A 48 14.81 15.33 -5.74
N LEU A 49 13.50 15.20 -6.01
CA LEU A 49 12.97 14.06 -6.72
C LEU A 49 13.35 14.15 -8.19
N THR A 50 14.07 13.13 -8.64
CA THR A 50 14.47 12.90 -10.02
C THR A 50 14.37 11.40 -10.29
N GLU A 51 14.27 10.99 -11.56
CA GLU A 51 14.26 9.56 -11.92
C GLU A 51 15.50 8.84 -11.37
N SER A 52 16.68 9.45 -11.53
CA SER A 52 17.95 8.89 -11.01
C SER A 52 17.98 8.77 -9.48
N TYR A 53 17.40 9.73 -8.76
CA TYR A 53 17.28 9.62 -7.29
C TYR A 53 16.40 8.43 -6.91
N CYS A 54 15.26 8.28 -7.58
CA CYS A 54 14.32 7.21 -7.30
C CYS A 54 14.89 5.84 -7.65
N ASP A 55 15.56 5.70 -8.79
CA ASP A 55 16.27 4.47 -9.17
C ASP A 55 17.32 4.10 -8.11
N GLY A 56 18.14 5.07 -7.69
CA GLY A 56 19.15 4.85 -6.64
C GLY A 56 18.53 4.42 -5.31
N LEU A 57 17.39 5.00 -4.94
CA LEU A 57 16.68 4.64 -3.70
C LEU A 57 16.12 3.20 -3.76
N VAL A 58 15.59 2.79 -4.91
CA VAL A 58 15.12 1.42 -5.17
C VAL A 58 16.28 0.44 -5.09
N GLU A 59 17.38 0.69 -5.81
CA GLU A 59 18.56 -0.18 -5.78
C GLU A 59 19.10 -0.35 -4.36
N GLN A 60 19.22 0.73 -3.60
CA GLN A 60 19.65 0.66 -2.19
C GLN A 60 18.70 -0.19 -1.33
N PHE A 61 17.39 -0.09 -1.54
CA PHE A 61 16.41 -0.88 -0.81
C PHE A 61 16.50 -2.36 -1.18
N VAL A 62 16.45 -2.66 -2.48
CA VAL A 62 16.45 -4.01 -3.04
C VAL A 62 17.70 -4.78 -2.65
N ASP A 63 18.88 -4.14 -2.69
CA ASP A 63 20.14 -4.80 -2.33
C ASP A 63 20.42 -4.73 -0.82
N SER A 64 20.84 -3.55 -0.36
CA SER A 64 21.40 -3.41 0.99
C SER A 64 20.32 -3.43 2.06
N GLY A 65 19.14 -2.88 1.76
CA GLY A 65 18.00 -2.82 2.66
C GLY A 65 17.44 -4.21 2.95
N MET A 66 17.10 -4.96 1.91
CA MET A 66 16.56 -6.32 2.04
C MET A 66 17.57 -7.29 2.66
N ARG A 67 18.85 -7.18 2.31
CA ARG A 67 19.90 -7.98 2.96
C ARG A 67 19.99 -7.71 4.47
N SER A 68 19.98 -6.43 4.87
CA SER A 68 20.04 -6.05 6.28
C SER A 68 18.80 -6.51 7.05
N LEU A 69 17.62 -6.37 6.44
CA LEU A 69 16.36 -6.85 6.99
C LEU A 69 16.36 -8.37 7.17
N GLY A 70 16.82 -9.10 6.16
CA GLY A 70 16.95 -10.56 6.21
C GLY A 70 17.92 -11.03 7.29
N LYS A 71 19.06 -10.36 7.43
CA LYS A 71 20.02 -10.64 8.51
C LYS A 71 19.38 -10.42 9.88
N TYR A 72 18.62 -9.33 10.04
CA TYR A 72 17.92 -9.09 11.30
C TYR A 72 16.90 -10.20 11.59
N VAL A 73 15.99 -10.48 10.66
CA VAL A 73 14.89 -11.44 10.86
C VAL A 73 15.39 -12.86 11.07
N ASN A 74 16.37 -13.32 10.29
CA ASN A 74 16.81 -14.72 10.33
C ASN A 74 17.78 -14.99 11.49
N GLU A 75 18.71 -14.07 11.75
CA GLU A 75 19.82 -14.32 12.68
C GLU A 75 19.64 -13.59 14.02
N ASN A 76 19.17 -12.33 13.99
CA ASN A 76 19.26 -11.43 15.14
C ASN A 76 17.92 -11.14 15.82
N PHE A 77 16.82 -11.67 15.31
CA PHE A 77 15.50 -11.43 15.87
C PHE A 77 15.35 -12.10 17.23
N LYS A 78 15.27 -11.29 18.27
CA LYS A 78 15.09 -11.74 19.65
C LYS A 78 13.92 -10.96 20.29
N PRO A 79 12.75 -11.59 20.50
CA PRO A 79 11.52 -10.91 20.93
C PRO A 79 11.63 -10.11 22.23
N GLU A 80 12.55 -10.51 23.11
CA GLU A 80 12.86 -9.88 24.38
C GLU A 80 13.60 -8.55 24.23
N TYR A 81 14.32 -8.32 23.11
CA TYR A 81 15.07 -7.08 22.86
C TYR A 81 14.29 -6.11 21.97
N LYS A 82 13.54 -5.21 22.59
CA LYS A 82 12.67 -4.24 21.87
C LYS A 82 13.42 -3.21 21.02
N GLY A 83 14.70 -2.96 21.31
CA GLY A 83 15.53 -2.00 20.57
C GLY A 83 15.71 -2.37 19.09
N GLY A 84 16.08 -3.62 18.81
CA GLY A 84 16.21 -4.12 17.44
C GLY A 84 14.89 -4.07 16.69
N ILE A 85 13.80 -4.44 17.35
CA ILE A 85 12.45 -4.43 16.77
C ILE A 85 12.06 -3.01 16.37
N ARG A 86 12.21 -2.04 17.28
CA ARG A 86 11.92 -0.62 17.00
C ARG A 86 12.72 -0.08 15.82
N ASN A 87 14.02 -0.40 15.76
CA ASN A 87 14.87 0.08 14.68
C ASN A 87 14.44 -0.48 13.33
N THR A 88 14.07 -1.76 13.28
CA THR A 88 13.55 -2.40 12.06
C THR A 88 12.20 -1.84 11.62
N ILE A 89 11.29 -1.56 12.56
CA ILE A 89 10.02 -0.87 12.26
C ILE A 89 10.28 0.51 11.65
N ASN A 90 11.16 1.30 12.27
CA ASN A 90 11.50 2.63 11.77
C ASN A 90 12.12 2.57 10.37
N PHE A 91 13.01 1.61 10.14
CA PHE A 91 13.60 1.38 8.82
C PHE A 91 12.52 1.09 7.76
N LEU A 92 11.58 0.18 8.04
CA LEU A 92 10.50 -0.16 7.12
C LEU A 92 9.60 1.05 6.82
N ASN A 93 9.21 1.79 7.86
CA ASN A 93 8.32 2.95 7.70
C ASN A 93 8.97 4.08 6.90
N GLN A 94 10.20 4.47 7.25
CA GLN A 94 10.94 5.52 6.51
C GLN A 94 11.18 5.11 5.07
N ARG A 95 11.52 3.84 4.84
CA ARG A 95 11.76 3.36 3.49
C ARG A 95 10.48 3.33 2.66
N ALA A 96 9.35 2.93 3.25
CA ALA A 96 8.05 2.96 2.59
C ALA A 96 7.63 4.39 2.23
N GLU A 97 7.88 5.36 3.11
CA GLU A 97 7.61 6.78 2.87
C GLU A 97 8.40 7.31 1.68
N TRP A 98 9.72 7.17 1.67
CA TRP A 98 10.57 7.69 0.59
C TRP A 98 10.31 7.00 -0.75
N LEU A 99 10.08 5.69 -0.74
CA LEU A 99 9.69 4.96 -1.96
C LEU A 99 8.30 5.40 -2.44
N GLY A 100 7.38 5.71 -1.53
CA GLY A 100 6.05 6.24 -1.87
C GLY A 100 6.12 7.59 -2.55
N GLU A 101 6.93 8.51 -2.04
CA GLU A 101 7.18 9.81 -2.68
C GLU A 101 7.71 9.65 -4.11
N CYS A 102 8.63 8.70 -4.30
CA CYS A 102 9.16 8.39 -5.61
C CYS A 102 8.14 7.74 -6.54
N ASP A 103 7.28 6.84 -6.06
CA ASP A 103 6.20 6.27 -6.89
C ASP A 103 5.22 7.36 -7.35
N GLU A 104 4.84 8.26 -6.46
CA GLU A 104 3.97 9.39 -6.80
C GLU A 104 4.60 10.30 -7.84
N TYR A 105 5.87 10.66 -7.65
CA TYR A 105 6.64 11.46 -8.61
C TYR A 105 6.71 10.78 -9.99
N LEU A 106 7.13 9.52 -10.03
CA LEU A 106 7.28 8.78 -11.29
C LEU A 106 5.95 8.59 -12.02
N ASN A 107 4.87 8.34 -11.28
CA ASN A 107 3.53 8.22 -11.85
C ASN A 107 3.09 9.55 -12.47
N ASP A 108 3.34 10.67 -11.81
CA ASP A 108 2.89 11.98 -12.24
C ASP A 108 3.76 12.56 -13.38
N THR A 109 5.07 12.27 -13.41
CA THR A 109 6.00 12.85 -14.41
C THR A 109 6.33 11.95 -15.59
N ALA A 110 6.30 10.63 -15.40
CA ALA A 110 6.78 9.66 -16.39
C ALA A 110 5.74 8.57 -16.71
N ASN A 111 4.57 8.59 -16.06
CA ASN A 111 3.55 7.54 -16.17
C ASN A 111 4.14 6.14 -15.91
N SER A 112 5.08 6.07 -14.96
CA SER A 112 5.78 4.86 -14.56
C SER A 112 5.60 4.60 -13.07
N ARG A 113 6.04 3.43 -12.62
CA ARG A 113 5.97 3.01 -11.21
C ARG A 113 7.35 2.73 -10.68
N ILE A 114 7.50 2.88 -9.37
CA ILE A 114 8.79 2.66 -8.71
C ILE A 114 9.20 1.18 -8.70
N PHE A 115 8.22 0.28 -8.69
CA PHE A 115 8.42 -1.14 -8.93
C PHE A 115 7.81 -1.56 -10.27
N TYR A 116 7.71 -2.87 -10.51
CA TYR A 116 7.43 -3.40 -11.84
C TYR A 116 6.12 -2.89 -12.47
N ASP A 117 5.05 -2.89 -11.69
CA ASP A 117 3.73 -2.37 -12.07
C ASP A 117 3.00 -1.88 -10.82
N ASP A 118 1.83 -1.27 -10.99
CA ASP A 118 1.01 -0.75 -9.89
C ASP A 118 0.66 -1.84 -8.86
N LYS A 119 0.34 -3.04 -9.34
CA LYS A 119 -0.03 -4.18 -8.49
C LYS A 119 1.13 -4.63 -7.62
N ASN A 120 2.31 -4.80 -8.20
CA ASN A 120 3.52 -5.22 -7.50
C ASN A 120 3.99 -4.12 -6.55
N THR A 121 3.92 -2.85 -6.97
CA THR A 121 4.23 -1.69 -6.13
C THR A 121 3.36 -1.68 -4.88
N LYS A 122 2.04 -1.79 -5.06
CA LYS A 122 1.10 -1.86 -3.94
C LYS A 122 1.37 -3.08 -3.06
N ALA A 123 1.62 -4.25 -3.64
CA ALA A 123 1.90 -5.47 -2.88
C ALA A 123 3.18 -5.35 -2.02
N ILE A 124 4.23 -4.70 -2.54
CA ILE A 124 5.47 -4.45 -1.78
C ILE A 124 5.19 -3.51 -0.61
N PHE A 125 4.50 -2.38 -0.83
CA PHE A 125 4.14 -1.46 0.25
C PHE A 125 3.26 -2.12 1.32
N ASP A 126 2.26 -2.90 0.91
CA ASP A 126 1.41 -3.63 1.82
C ASP A 126 2.24 -4.65 2.63
N ALA A 127 3.18 -5.37 2.00
CA ALA A 127 4.05 -6.31 2.69
C ALA A 127 5.03 -5.63 3.69
N MET A 128 5.56 -4.46 3.35
CA MET A 128 6.37 -3.65 4.28
C MET A 128 5.55 -3.25 5.51
N LYS A 129 4.31 -2.79 5.29
CA LYS A 129 3.39 -2.39 6.36
C LYS A 129 3.00 -3.56 7.25
N GLU A 130 2.66 -4.72 6.68
CA GLU A 130 2.29 -5.90 7.45
C GLU A 130 3.47 -6.44 8.27
N LEU A 131 4.70 -6.43 7.73
CA LEU A 131 5.88 -6.79 8.52
C LEU A 131 6.13 -5.79 9.67
N ALA A 132 6.03 -4.48 9.42
CA ALA A 132 6.20 -3.47 10.44
C ALA A 132 5.12 -3.60 11.54
N LYS A 133 3.89 -3.89 11.15
CA LYS A 133 2.77 -4.13 12.07
C LYS A 133 3.01 -5.38 12.92
N GLU A 134 3.41 -6.49 12.33
CA GLU A 134 3.73 -7.73 13.05
C GLU A 134 4.84 -7.50 14.08
N LEU A 135 5.91 -6.80 13.68
CA LEU A 135 6.98 -6.38 14.59
C LEU A 135 6.46 -5.50 15.74
N GLN A 136 5.54 -4.59 15.45
CA GLN A 136 4.94 -3.70 16.46
C GLN A 136 4.08 -4.49 17.47
N LEU A 137 3.31 -5.49 17.03
CA LEU A 137 2.55 -6.38 17.92
C LEU A 137 3.49 -7.13 18.88
N VAL A 138 4.58 -7.71 18.37
CA VAL A 138 5.62 -8.34 19.21
C VAL A 138 6.23 -7.33 20.18
N ARG A 139 6.45 -6.09 19.73
CA ARG A 139 7.00 -5.03 20.58
C ARG A 139 6.07 -4.66 21.73
N GLU A 140 4.77 -4.62 21.46
CA GLU A 140 3.69 -4.35 22.42
C GLU A 140 3.42 -5.52 23.38
N GLY A 141 4.02 -6.68 23.13
CA GLY A 141 3.93 -7.84 24.01
C GLY A 141 2.76 -8.77 23.70
N VAL A 142 2.20 -8.70 22.49
CA VAL A 142 1.22 -9.68 22.00
C VAL A 142 1.88 -11.07 22.03
N GLU A 143 1.15 -12.05 22.59
CA GLU A 143 1.62 -13.42 22.68
C GLU A 143 1.25 -14.22 21.42
N TYR A 144 2.20 -15.06 20.99
CA TYR A 144 2.12 -15.96 19.85
C TYR A 144 2.37 -17.39 20.35
N PRO A 145 1.44 -17.98 21.11
CA PRO A 145 1.63 -19.32 21.63
C PRO A 145 1.73 -20.32 20.49
N ASP A 146 2.77 -21.15 20.51
CA ASP A 146 2.88 -22.31 19.63
C ASP A 146 2.07 -23.50 20.16
N GLU A 147 2.18 -24.67 19.51
CA GLU A 147 1.46 -25.89 19.90
C GLU A 147 1.79 -26.36 21.33
N SER A 148 2.91 -25.92 21.90
CA SER A 148 3.31 -26.20 23.28
C SER A 148 2.82 -25.16 24.29
N GLY A 149 2.14 -24.10 23.83
CA GLY A 149 1.75 -22.95 24.64
C GLY A 149 2.90 -21.96 24.91
N THR A 150 4.06 -22.15 24.29
CA THR A 150 5.21 -21.25 24.45
C THR A 150 5.08 -20.06 23.51
N ASN A 151 5.26 -18.84 24.01
CA ASN A 151 5.23 -17.64 23.17
C ASN A 151 6.42 -17.63 22.20
N ASN A 152 6.14 -17.77 20.90
CA ASN A 152 7.12 -17.85 19.83
C ASN A 152 6.67 -17.04 18.59
N PRO A 153 6.96 -15.72 18.55
CA PRO A 153 6.57 -14.87 17.42
C PRO A 153 7.44 -15.05 16.16
N ARG A 154 8.56 -15.78 16.25
CA ARG A 154 9.56 -15.86 15.18
C ARG A 154 9.00 -16.39 13.84
N PRO A 155 8.16 -17.44 13.79
CA PRO A 155 7.59 -17.93 12.53
C PRO A 155 6.73 -16.88 11.82
N PHE A 156 5.96 -16.08 12.57
CA PHE A 156 5.09 -15.05 12.03
C PHE A 156 5.91 -13.92 11.40
N ILE A 157 6.90 -13.40 12.11
CA ILE A 157 7.81 -12.36 11.59
C ILE A 157 8.57 -12.86 10.36
N LYS A 158 9.05 -14.11 10.39
CA LYS A 158 9.75 -14.72 9.26
C LYS A 158 8.86 -14.84 8.02
N SER A 159 7.62 -15.31 8.18
CA SER A 159 6.67 -15.44 7.09
C SER A 159 6.33 -14.08 6.43
N ARG A 160 6.15 -13.02 7.24
CA ARG A 160 5.94 -11.66 6.72
C ARG A 160 7.15 -11.15 5.92
N TYR A 161 8.36 -11.39 6.44
CA TYR A 161 9.59 -11.06 5.74
C TYR A 161 9.75 -11.83 4.43
N GLU A 162 9.51 -13.14 4.41
CA GLU A 162 9.61 -13.98 3.21
C GLU A 162 8.63 -13.52 2.12
N THR A 163 7.43 -13.08 2.52
CA THR A 163 6.46 -12.48 1.59
C THR A 163 7.04 -11.21 0.94
N LEU A 164 7.58 -10.29 1.75
CA LEU A 164 8.22 -9.07 1.23
C LEU A 164 9.42 -9.40 0.33
N ALA A 165 10.29 -10.32 0.77
CA ALA A 165 11.48 -10.73 0.03
C ALA A 165 11.14 -11.32 -1.33
N THR A 166 10.11 -12.16 -1.41
CA THR A 166 9.65 -12.75 -2.68
C THR A 166 9.16 -11.67 -3.65
N LEU A 167 8.38 -10.70 -3.16
CA LEU A 167 7.87 -9.62 -4.00
C LEU A 167 8.98 -8.71 -4.54
N VAL A 168 9.98 -8.43 -3.72
CA VAL A 168 11.14 -7.61 -4.10
C VAL A 168 12.08 -8.35 -5.05
N ASP A 169 12.32 -9.65 -4.82
CA ASP A 169 13.19 -10.47 -5.68
C ASP A 169 12.63 -10.62 -7.10
N GLN A 170 11.30 -10.75 -7.23
CA GLN A 170 10.61 -10.73 -8.52
C GLN A 170 10.87 -9.42 -9.30
N HIS A 171 10.93 -8.28 -8.61
CA HIS A 171 11.29 -7.01 -9.22
C HIS A 171 12.78 -6.96 -9.58
N HIS A 172 13.67 -7.37 -8.66
CA HIS A 172 15.12 -7.35 -8.86
C HIS A 172 15.57 -8.18 -10.06
N THR A 173 15.06 -9.41 -10.17
CA THR A 173 15.36 -10.30 -11.30
C THR A 173 15.00 -9.64 -12.63
N ARG A 174 13.87 -8.92 -12.70
CA ARG A 174 13.47 -8.20 -13.92
C ARG A 174 14.37 -7.01 -14.23
N LEU A 175 14.82 -6.26 -13.22
CA LEU A 175 15.79 -5.19 -13.42
C LEU A 175 17.11 -5.72 -14.00
N LEU A 176 17.62 -6.82 -13.44
CA LEU A 176 18.84 -7.47 -13.94
C LEU A 176 18.66 -7.90 -15.39
N MET A 177 17.54 -8.55 -15.73
CA MET A 177 17.25 -8.94 -17.11
C MET A 177 17.19 -7.72 -18.05
N LYS A 178 16.54 -6.62 -17.66
CA LYS A 178 16.50 -5.39 -18.48
C LYS A 178 17.89 -4.83 -18.77
N LYS A 179 18.80 -4.82 -17.77
CA LYS A 179 20.18 -4.34 -17.91
C LYS A 179 21.05 -5.24 -18.80
N GLN A 180 20.73 -6.54 -18.92
CA GLN A 180 21.49 -7.48 -19.78
C GLN A 180 21.18 -7.35 -21.28
N PHE A 181 20.07 -6.71 -21.64
CA PHE A 181 19.62 -6.55 -23.04
C PHE A 181 19.65 -5.10 -23.53
N GLN A 182 20.35 -4.21 -22.81
CA GLN A 182 20.66 -2.83 -23.20
C GLN A 182 22.15 -2.72 -23.51
#